data_AF-A0A6N9IZ80-F1
#
_entry.id   AF-A0A6N9IZ80-F1
#
_cell.length_a   1.000
_cell.length_b   1.000
_cell.length_c   1.000
_cell.angle_alpha   90.00
_cell.angle_beta   90.00
_cell.angle_gamma   90.00
#
_symmetry.space_group_name_H-M   'P 1'
#
loop_
_entity.id
_entity.type
_entity.pdbx_description
1 polymer ?
#
loop_
_entity_poly.entity_id
_entity_poly.type
_entity_poly.pdbx_seq_one_letter_code
_entity_poly.pdbx_strand_id
1 'polypeptide(L)'
;MPIEPGTDEERLMLGRWIKRGQNLIVGTSALGDSYLDPNVKREEETEKKSQDYVAYDHKVAEELPHLKGKFRWDLEKYYRDRYGPYLPQD
;
A
#
# COMPACT_ATOMS: atom_id res chain seq x y z
N MET A 1 -9.77 14.18 6.59
CA MET A 1 -8.74 15.21 6.31
C MET A 1 -7.49 14.45 5.88
N PRO A 2 -6.73 14.92 4.90
CA PRO A 2 -5.47 14.28 4.55
C PRO A 2 -4.53 14.32 5.77
N ILE A 3 -3.83 13.22 6.01
CA ILE A 3 -2.87 13.09 7.10
C ILE A 3 -1.64 13.93 6.75
N GLU A 4 -1.19 14.73 7.71
CA GLU A 4 -0.02 15.59 7.49
C GLU A 4 1.28 14.77 7.40
N PRO A 5 2.18 15.12 6.46
CA PRO A 5 3.45 14.43 6.34
C PRO A 5 4.32 14.63 7.59
N GLY A 6 4.77 13.53 8.20
CA GLY A 6 5.74 13.50 9.31
C GLY A 6 5.09 13.18 10.65
N THR A 7 3.79 12.91 10.66
CA THR A 7 3.05 12.52 11.85
C THR A 7 3.19 11.02 12.15
N ASP A 8 2.93 10.64 13.41
CA ASP A 8 2.82 9.23 13.79
C ASP A 8 1.64 8.53 13.10
N GLU A 9 0.56 9.26 12.79
CA GLU A 9 -0.56 8.76 11.99
C GLU A 9 -0.11 8.35 10.58
N GLU A 10 0.69 9.18 9.90
CA GLU A 10 1.25 8.81 8.60
C GLU A 10 2.11 7.56 8.73
N ARG A 11 3.01 7.51 9.74
CA ARG A 11 3.87 6.34 9.96
C ARG A 11 3.05 5.06 10.10
N LEU A 12 2.03 5.07 10.96
CA LEU A 12 1.20 3.89 11.20
C LEU A 12 0.39 3.50 9.95
N MET A 13 -0.20 4.47 9.26
CA MET A 13 -1.04 4.21 8.09
C MET A 13 -0.20 3.73 6.89
N LEU A 14 0.90 4.41 6.59
CA LEU A 14 1.85 4.02 5.54
C LEU A 14 2.44 2.64 5.82
N GLY A 15 2.83 2.38 7.07
CA GLY A 15 3.34 1.08 7.49
C GLY A 15 2.34 -0.05 7.29
N ARG A 16 1.07 0.16 7.64
CA ARG A 16 -0.03 -0.79 7.39
C ARG A 16 -0.31 -0.98 5.90
N TRP A 17 -0.22 0.08 5.11
CA TRP A 17 -0.39 0.04 3.66
C TRP A 17 0.67 -0.81 2.96
N ILE A 18 1.94 -0.62 3.33
CA ILE A 18 3.05 -1.44 2.85
C ILE A 18 2.87 -2.90 3.30
N LYS A 19 2.56 -3.13 4.58
CA LYS A 19 2.42 -4.47 5.16
C LYS A 19 1.27 -5.26 4.56
N ARG A 20 0.11 -4.63 4.31
CA ARG A 20 -1.01 -5.28 3.60
C ARG A 20 -0.68 -5.62 2.16
N GLY A 21 0.22 -4.86 1.53
CA GLY A 21 0.73 -5.18 0.20
C GLY A 21 1.80 -6.28 0.19
N GLN A 22 2.35 -6.65 1.35
CA GLN A 22 3.24 -7.80 1.48
C GLN A 22 2.42 -9.10 1.32
N ASN A 23 2.95 -10.05 0.56
CA ASN A 23 2.35 -11.36 0.26
C ASN A 23 1.12 -11.39 -0.67
N LEU A 24 0.59 -10.24 -1.10
CA LEU A 24 -0.44 -10.21 -2.16
C LEU A 24 0.14 -9.96 -3.56
N ILE A 25 1.39 -9.49 -3.63
CA ILE A 25 1.89 -8.73 -4.76
C ILE A 25 3.34 -9.12 -5.06
N VAL A 26 3.61 -9.43 -6.34
CA VAL A 26 4.98 -9.49 -6.90
C VAL A 26 5.58 -8.09 -6.77
N GLY A 27 6.72 -7.95 -6.09
CA GLY A 27 7.28 -6.66 -5.65
C GLY A 27 7.57 -5.61 -6.75
N THR A 28 7.32 -5.94 -8.02
CA THR A 28 7.50 -5.09 -9.20
C THR A 28 6.22 -4.44 -9.72
N SER A 29 5.03 -4.76 -9.19
CA SER A 29 3.77 -4.17 -9.69
C SER A 29 3.46 -2.81 -9.06
N ALA A 30 2.93 -1.89 -9.87
CA ALA A 30 2.33 -0.65 -9.39
C ALA A 30 1.16 -0.96 -8.43
N LEU A 31 1.04 -0.15 -7.39
CA LEU A 31 -0.08 -0.23 -6.46
C LEU A 31 -1.39 0.22 -7.16
N GLY A 32 -2.52 -0.41 -6.85
CA GLY A 32 -3.84 -0.05 -7.38
C GLY A 32 -4.41 -1.01 -8.44
N ASP A 33 -5.15 -0.49 -9.42
CA ASP A 33 -5.94 -1.25 -10.41
C ASP A 33 -5.15 -2.28 -11.23
N SER A 34 -3.81 -2.17 -11.26
CA SER A 34 -2.91 -3.19 -11.82
C SER A 34 -3.09 -4.58 -11.19
N TYR A 35 -3.71 -4.68 -10.01
CA TYR A 35 -4.07 -5.96 -9.38
C TYR A 35 -5.41 -6.54 -9.84
N LEU A 36 -6.22 -5.79 -10.57
CA LEU A 36 -7.51 -6.24 -11.10
C LEU A 36 -7.45 -6.55 -12.59
N ASP A 37 -6.26 -6.90 -13.11
CA ASP A 37 -6.12 -7.30 -14.52
C ASP A 37 -7.10 -8.45 -14.83
N PRO A 38 -8.13 -8.22 -15.67
CA PRO A 38 -9.17 -9.21 -15.96
C PRO A 38 -8.63 -10.40 -16.76
N ASN A 39 -7.42 -10.28 -17.32
CA ASN A 39 -6.77 -11.36 -18.05
C ASN A 39 -6.04 -12.35 -17.14
N VAL A 40 -5.82 -12.00 -15.86
CA VAL A 40 -5.15 -12.86 -14.89
C VAL A 40 -6.20 -13.62 -14.08
N LYS A 41 -6.33 -14.93 -14.35
CA LYS A 41 -7.17 -15.82 -13.53
C LYS A 41 -6.49 -16.11 -12.20
N ARG A 42 -7.04 -15.57 -11.12
CA ARG A 42 -6.63 -15.85 -9.74
C ARG A 42 -7.62 -16.80 -9.08
N GLU A 43 -7.17 -17.52 -8.06
CA GLU A 43 -8.09 -18.25 -7.18
C GLU A 43 -9.00 -17.25 -6.44
N GLU A 44 -10.25 -17.64 -6.15
CA GLU A 44 -11.29 -16.77 -5.58
C GLU A 44 -10.82 -16.05 -4.30
N GLU A 45 -10.08 -16.76 -3.44
CA GLU A 45 -9.52 -16.18 -2.22
C GLU A 45 -8.49 -15.09 -2.50
N THR A 46 -7.65 -15.29 -3.52
CA THR A 46 -6.61 -14.32 -3.92
C THR A 46 -7.24 -13.12 -4.60
N GLU A 47 -8.21 -13.34 -5.49
CA GLU A 47 -8.97 -12.27 -6.16
C GLU A 47 -9.66 -11.36 -5.14
N LYS A 48 -10.33 -11.94 -4.14
CA LYS A 48 -10.99 -11.18 -3.07
C LYS A 48 -9.98 -10.35 -2.26
N LYS A 49 -8.84 -10.94 -1.90
CA LYS A 49 -7.78 -10.20 -1.19
C LYS A 49 -7.19 -9.07 -2.05
N SER A 50 -7.06 -9.27 -3.36
CA SER A 50 -6.63 -8.23 -4.30
C SER A 50 -7.63 -7.08 -4.37
N GLN A 51 -8.93 -7.38 -4.44
CA GLN A 51 -9.99 -6.36 -4.41
C GLN A 51 -10.01 -5.57 -3.10
N ASP A 52 -9.94 -6.28 -1.96
CA ASP A 52 -9.87 -5.65 -0.63
C ASP A 52 -8.63 -4.76 -0.50
N TYR A 53 -7.50 -5.19 -1.06
CA TYR A 53 -6.28 -4.41 -1.09
C TYR A 53 -6.41 -3.15 -1.96
N VAL A 54 -6.97 -3.24 -3.16
CA VAL A 54 -7.16 -2.08 -4.05
C VAL A 54 -8.13 -1.07 -3.44
N ALA A 55 -9.22 -1.53 -2.83
CA ALA A 55 -10.13 -0.64 -2.11
C ALA A 55 -9.43 0.07 -0.95
N TYR A 56 -8.56 -0.65 -0.22
CA TYR A 56 -7.76 -0.08 0.84
C TYR A 56 -6.70 0.91 0.30
N ASP A 57 -6.05 0.59 -0.82
CA ASP A 57 -5.09 1.45 -1.52
C ASP A 57 -5.71 2.79 -1.91
N HIS A 58 -6.89 2.76 -2.54
CA HIS A 58 -7.62 3.96 -2.91
C HIS A 58 -7.97 4.83 -1.70
N LYS A 59 -8.42 4.19 -0.61
CA LYS A 59 -8.69 4.91 0.65
C LYS A 59 -7.43 5.56 1.21
N VAL A 60 -6.33 4.80 1.34
CA VAL A 60 -5.08 5.34 1.89
C VAL A 60 -4.49 6.41 0.99
N ALA A 61 -4.66 6.32 -0.33
CA ALA A 61 -4.24 7.33 -1.28
C ALA A 61 -5.04 8.65 -1.16
N GLU A 62 -6.27 8.62 -0.65
CA GLU A 62 -7.03 9.82 -0.28
C GLU A 62 -6.56 10.40 1.05
N GLU A 63 -6.17 9.55 2.00
CA GLU A 63 -5.62 9.97 3.30
C GLU A 63 -4.17 10.48 3.18
N LEU A 64 -3.38 9.96 2.23
CA LEU A 64 -1.98 10.30 1.97
C LEU A 64 -1.77 10.73 0.49
N PRO A 65 -2.34 11.87 0.07
CA PRO A 65 -2.35 12.27 -1.34
C PRO A 65 -0.96 12.53 -1.93
N HIS A 66 0.04 12.88 -1.11
CA HIS A 66 1.44 13.07 -1.53
C HIS A 66 2.17 11.76 -1.85
N LEU A 67 1.63 10.62 -1.42
CA LEU A 67 2.16 9.28 -1.69
C LEU A 67 1.34 8.51 -2.74
N LYS A 68 0.25 9.11 -3.22
CA LYS A 68 -0.62 8.52 -4.25
C LYS A 68 0.16 8.23 -5.55
N GLY A 69 -0.08 7.05 -6.12
CA GLY A 69 0.53 6.62 -7.39
C GLY A 69 2.02 6.27 -7.31
N LYS A 70 2.60 6.21 -6.11
CA LYS A 70 3.96 5.71 -5.90
C LYS A 70 3.98 4.18 -5.94
N PHE A 71 5.08 3.62 -6.41
CA PHE A 71 5.29 2.18 -6.33
C PHE A 71 5.52 1.75 -4.88
N ARG A 72 5.25 0.48 -4.56
CA ARG A 72 5.51 -0.06 -3.22
C ARG A 72 6.95 0.15 -2.77
N TRP A 73 7.93 -0.04 -3.66
CA TRP A 73 9.34 0.17 -3.33
C TRP A 73 9.66 1.64 -3.00
N ASP A 74 8.99 2.60 -3.65
CA ASP A 74 9.10 4.02 -3.33
C ASP A 74 8.51 4.32 -1.95
N LEU A 75 7.36 3.71 -1.62
CA LEU A 75 6.74 3.83 -0.29
C LEU A 75 7.62 3.21 0.80
N GLU A 76 8.20 2.04 0.56
CA GLU A 76 9.14 1.37 1.46
C GLU A 76 10.40 2.21 1.68
N LYS A 77 10.94 2.81 0.61
CA LYS A 77 12.07 3.73 0.70
C LYS A 77 11.70 4.98 1.49
N TYR A 78 10.57 5.61 1.17
CA TYR A 78 10.07 6.79 1.88
C TYR A 78 9.89 6.51 3.38
N TYR A 79 9.25 5.39 3.71
CA TYR A 79 9.06 4.96 5.09
C TYR A 79 10.40 4.76 5.79
N ARG A 80 11.34 4.07 5.14
CA ARG A 80 12.68 3.80 5.69
C ARG A 80 13.47 5.06 5.96
N ASP A 81 13.50 5.96 4.99
CA ASP A 81 14.25 7.22 5.04
C ASP A 81 13.71 8.15 6.15
N ARG A 82 12.42 8.03 6.49
CA ARG A 82 11.74 8.94 7.43
C ARG A 82 11.52 8.38 8.82
N TYR A 83 11.20 7.09 8.93
CA TYR A 83 10.77 6.44 10.16
C TYR A 83 11.67 5.28 10.59
N GLY A 84 12.64 4.91 9.75
CA GLY A 84 13.55 3.80 10.00
C GLY A 84 13.10 2.47 9.38
N PRO A 85 13.92 1.41 9.52
CA PRO A 85 13.76 0.18 8.75
C PRO A 85 12.60 -0.72 9.18
N TYR A 86 11.98 -0.44 10.32
CA TYR A 86 10.97 -1.32 10.93
C TYR A 86 9.56 -0.81 10.64
N LEU A 87 8.80 -1.59 9.85
CA LEU A 87 7.36 -1.41 9.72
C LEU A 87 6.69 -1.64 11.09
N PRO A 88 5.56 -0.98 11.38
CA PRO A 88 4.85 -1.16 12.64
C PRO A 88 4.50 -2.64 12.87
N GLN A 89 4.81 -3.12 14.07
CA GLN A 89 4.30 -4.40 14.55
C GLN A 89 2.77 -4.27 14.76
N ASP A 90 2.05 -5.37 14.51
CA ASP A 90 0.58 -5.40 14.59
C ASP A 90 0.08 -5.00 15.97
#